data_AF-A0A932IVH9-F1
#
_entry.id   AF-A0A932IVH9-F1
#
_cell.length_a   1.000
_cell.length_b   1.000
_cell.length_c   1.000
_cell.angle_alpha   90.00
_cell.angle_beta   90.00
_cell.angle_gamma   90.00
#
_symmetry.space_group_name_H-M   'P 1'
#
loop_
_entity.id
_entity.type
_entity.pdbx_description
1 polymer ?
#
loop_
_entity_poly.entity_id
_entity_poly.type
_entity_poly.pdbx_seq_one_letter_code
_entity_poly.pdbx_strand_id
1 'polypeptide(L)'
;MKDFIRGLSRRSIVIFFGTLYAVALLFAIFPPLYLWGSGSSAVVLGIPFAVMYWIIDALVLGLTLAAFYIVEDIRGELDDDSLEPLAETLGG
;
A
#
# COMPACT_ATOMS: atom_id res chain seq x y z
N MET A 1 8.96 -10.50 19.52
CA MET A 1 8.02 -9.97 18.50
C MET A 1 8.45 -10.31 17.08
N LYS A 2 9.73 -10.11 16.71
CA LYS A 2 10.24 -10.49 15.37
C LYS A 2 10.07 -11.98 15.06
N ASP A 3 10.22 -12.87 16.05
CA ASP A 3 10.05 -14.32 15.87
C ASP A 3 8.62 -14.73 15.51
N PHE A 4 7.63 -13.99 16.02
CA PHE A 4 6.23 -14.18 15.63
C PHE A 4 6.02 -13.84 14.16
N ILE A 5 6.55 -12.71 13.69
CA ILE A 5 6.45 -12.25 12.29
C ILE A 5 7.14 -13.21 11.33
N ARG A 6 8.31 -13.75 11.73
CA ARG A 6 9.04 -14.78 10.98
C ARG A 6 8.28 -16.10 10.88
N GLY A 7 7.52 -16.46 11.92
CA GLY A 7 6.70 -17.68 11.94
C GLY A 7 5.42 -17.62 11.09
N LEU A 8 5.02 -16.44 10.61
CA LEU A 8 3.83 -16.30 9.75
C LEU A 8 4.08 -16.83 8.34
N SER A 9 3.04 -17.33 7.67
CA SER A 9 3.18 -17.73 6.27
C SER A 9 3.28 -16.51 5.36
N ARG A 10 4.14 -16.56 4.34
CA ARG A 10 4.28 -15.48 3.34
C ARG A 10 2.94 -15.15 2.69
N ARG A 11 2.19 -16.18 2.30
CA ARG A 11 0.86 -16.05 1.69
C ARG A 11 -0.11 -15.27 2.59
N SER A 12 -0.11 -15.53 3.89
CA SER A 12 -0.97 -14.81 4.84
C SER A 12 -0.64 -13.32 4.90
N ILE A 13 0.65 -12.97 4.91
CA ILE A 13 1.12 -11.57 4.95
C ILE A 13 0.73 -10.85 3.66
N VAL A 14 1.02 -11.44 2.50
CA VAL A 14 0.66 -10.86 1.19
C VAL A 14 -0.85 -10.68 1.07
N ILE A 15 -1.65 -11.67 1.49
CA ILE A 15 -3.11 -11.54 1.47
C ILE A 15 -3.57 -10.41 2.41
N PHE A 16 -3.00 -10.33 3.62
CA PHE A 16 -3.38 -9.32 4.59
C PHE A 16 -3.09 -7.89 4.08
N PHE A 17 -1.84 -7.59 3.73
CA PHE A 17 -1.45 -6.28 3.22
C PHE A 17 -2.06 -5.97 1.85
N GLY A 18 -2.16 -6.98 0.98
CA GLY A 18 -2.83 -6.85 -0.32
C GLY A 18 -4.31 -6.53 -0.18
N THR A 19 -5.00 -7.11 0.81
CA THR A 19 -6.41 -6.77 1.11
C THR A 19 -6.55 -5.35 1.63
N LEU A 20 -5.69 -4.92 2.56
CA LEU A 20 -5.68 -3.54 3.05
C LEU A 20 -5.45 -2.54 1.92
N TYR A 21 -4.50 -2.83 1.04
CA TYR A 21 -4.22 -2.05 -0.16
C TYR A 21 -5.44 -1.97 -1.09
N ALA A 22 -6.04 -3.12 -1.42
CA ALA A 22 -7.22 -3.17 -2.28
C ALA A 22 -8.42 -2.41 -1.68
N VAL A 23 -8.67 -2.53 -0.38
CA VAL A 23 -9.76 -1.81 0.29
C VAL A 23 -9.52 -0.29 0.25
N ALA A 24 -8.29 0.17 0.51
CA ALA A 24 -7.97 1.59 0.42
C ALA A 24 -8.15 2.13 -1.03
N LEU A 25 -7.79 1.35 -2.05
CA LEU A 25 -8.07 1.72 -3.44
C LEU A 25 -9.57 1.76 -3.77
N LEU A 26 -10.37 0.84 -3.22
CA LEU A 26 -11.82 0.90 -3.38
C LEU A 26 -12.40 2.17 -2.75
N PHE A 27 -11.86 2.62 -1.63
CA PHE A 27 -12.29 3.85 -0.96
C PHE A 27 -11.94 5.08 -1.77
N ALA A 28 -10.83 5.06 -2.51
CA ALA A 28 -10.45 6.16 -3.42
C ALA A 28 -11.47 6.42 -4.56
N ILE A 29 -12.43 5.50 -4.78
CA ILE A 29 -13.55 5.67 -5.72
C ILE A 29 -14.67 6.54 -5.13
N PHE A 30 -14.78 6.64 -3.81
CA PHE A 30 -15.85 7.41 -3.16
C PHE A 30 -15.79 8.91 -3.43
N PRO A 31 -14.63 9.60 -3.46
CA PRO A 31 -14.60 11.03 -3.77
C PRO A 31 -15.14 11.37 -5.18
N PRO A 32 -14.76 10.65 -6.26
CA PRO A 32 -15.42 10.81 -7.57
C PRO A 32 -16.94 10.61 -7.52
N LEU A 33 -17.41 9.55 -6.86
CA LEU A 33 -18.85 9.25 -6.75
C LEU A 33 -19.59 10.32 -5.94
N TYR A 34 -18.96 10.83 -4.88
CA TYR A 34 -19.46 11.92 -4.06
C TYR A 34 -19.60 13.21 -4.86
N LEU A 35 -18.57 13.60 -5.61
CA LEU A 35 -18.60 14.80 -6.45
C LEU A 35 -19.65 14.67 -7.58
N TRP A 36 -19.74 13.49 -8.19
CA TRP A 36 -20.72 13.21 -9.23
C TRP A 36 -22.17 13.24 -8.71
N GLY A 37 -22.44 12.54 -7.62
CA GLY A 37 -23.79 12.41 -7.06
C GLY A 37 -24.29 13.64 -6.31
N SER A 38 -23.40 14.43 -5.71
CA SER A 38 -23.80 15.62 -4.95
C SER A 38 -24.15 16.83 -5.83
N GLY A 39 -23.66 16.87 -7.08
CA GLY A 39 -23.77 18.06 -7.94
C GLY A 39 -23.21 19.34 -7.31
N SER A 40 -22.43 19.22 -6.22
CA SER A 40 -22.16 20.34 -5.33
C SER A 40 -20.96 21.15 -5.81
N SER A 41 -21.19 22.43 -6.09
CA SER A 41 -20.17 23.48 -6.24
C SER A 41 -19.79 24.11 -4.90
N ALA A 42 -20.17 23.48 -3.78
CA ALA A 42 -20.00 24.03 -2.45
C ALA A 42 -18.51 24.17 -2.10
N VAL A 43 -18.11 25.40 -1.74
CA VAL A 43 -16.72 25.83 -1.57
C VAL A 43 -15.92 25.00 -0.56
N VAL A 44 -16.57 24.34 0.41
CA VAL A 44 -15.88 23.55 1.46
C VAL A 44 -16.20 22.05 1.36
N LEU A 45 -17.45 21.68 1.07
CA LEU A 45 -17.88 20.28 1.03
C LEU A 45 -17.63 19.60 -0.31
N GLY A 46 -17.40 20.33 -1.41
CA GLY A 46 -17.13 19.73 -2.71
C GLY A 46 -15.67 19.27 -2.85
N ILE A 47 -14.91 19.98 -3.68
CA ILE A 47 -13.53 19.61 -4.05
C ILE A 47 -12.60 19.51 -2.83
N PRO A 48 -12.58 20.43 -1.86
CA PRO A 48 -11.63 20.33 -0.74
C PRO A 48 -11.84 19.08 0.13
N PHE A 49 -13.09 18.67 0.35
CA PHE A 49 -13.39 17.45 1.08
C PHE A 49 -12.92 16.20 0.33
N ALA A 50 -13.16 16.15 -1.00
CA ALA A 50 -12.66 15.07 -1.84
C ALA A 50 -11.13 14.96 -1.82
N VAL A 51 -10.43 16.10 -1.86
CA VAL A 51 -8.96 16.15 -1.75
C VAL A 51 -8.48 15.64 -0.39
N MET A 52 -9.10 16.10 0.71
CA MET A 52 -8.77 15.61 2.05
C MET A 52 -8.96 14.10 2.18
N TYR A 53 -10.04 13.57 1.61
CA TYR A 53 -10.30 12.13 1.59
C TYR A 53 -9.18 11.37 0.87
N TRP A 54 -8.80 11.80 -0.33
CA TRP A 54 -7.69 11.17 -1.07
C TRP A 54 -6.35 11.27 -0.37
N ILE A 55 -6.07 12.38 0.34
CA ILE A 55 -4.86 12.50 1.15
C ILE A 55 -4.85 11.44 2.25
N ILE A 56 -5.98 11.22 2.92
CA ILE A 56 -6.11 10.18 3.94
C ILE A 56 -5.89 8.79 3.33
N ASP A 57 -6.51 8.49 2.18
CA ASP A 57 -6.30 7.22 1.48
C ASP A 57 -4.82 7.02 1.10
N ALA A 58 -4.17 8.06 0.57
CA ALA A 58 -2.76 8.02 0.22
C ALA A 58 -1.87 7.75 1.44
N LEU A 59 -2.19 8.35 2.59
CA LEU A 59 -1.49 8.08 3.85
C LEU A 59 -1.71 6.64 4.31
N VAL A 60 -2.94 6.12 4.26
CA VAL A 60 -3.25 4.73 4.62
C VAL A 60 -2.51 3.76 3.71
N LEU A 61 -2.50 3.99 2.41
CA LEU A 61 -1.74 3.19 1.44
C LEU A 61 -0.24 3.24 1.71
N GLY A 62 0.32 4.44 1.90
CA GLY A 62 1.74 4.64 2.18
C GLY A 62 2.18 3.92 3.46
N LEU A 63 1.40 4.04 4.54
CA LEU A 63 1.66 3.35 5.80
C LEU A 63 1.51 1.82 5.66
N THR A 64 0.51 1.35 4.90
CA THR A 64 0.32 -0.08 4.64
C THR A 64 1.52 -0.69 3.92
N LEU A 65 1.99 -0.01 2.87
CA LEU A 65 3.16 -0.47 2.11
C LEU A 65 4.46 -0.35 2.91
N ALA A 66 4.64 0.74 3.68
CA ALA A 66 5.80 0.88 4.56
C ALA A 66 5.84 -0.22 5.63
N ALA A 67 4.68 -0.55 6.24
CA ALA A 67 4.59 -1.65 7.19
C ALA A 67 4.85 -3.00 6.53
N PHE A 68 4.36 -3.21 5.30
CA PHE A 68 4.63 -4.43 4.53
C PHE A 68 6.13 -4.58 4.23
N TYR A 69 6.78 -3.51 3.78
CA TYR A 69 8.24 -3.47 3.55
C TYR A 69 9.03 -3.84 4.81
N ILE A 70 8.69 -3.26 5.97
CA ILE A 70 9.34 -3.58 7.25
C ILE A 70 9.16 -5.05 7.61
N VAL A 71 8.00 -5.64 7.30
CA VAL A 71 7.73 -7.05 7.56
C VAL A 71 8.58 -7.95 6.66
N GLU A 72 8.73 -7.61 5.37
CA GLU A 72 9.60 -8.33 4.43
C GLU A 72 11.08 -8.23 4.85
N ASP A 73 11.52 -7.05 5.29
CA ASP A 73 12.87 -6.79 5.84
C ASP A 73 13.16 -7.68 7.07
N ILE A 74 12.26 -7.72 8.06
CA ILE A 74 12.42 -8.56 9.26
C ILE A 74 12.56 -10.05 8.93
N ARG A 75 11.94 -10.47 7.82
CA ARG A 75 11.95 -11.86 7.33
C ARG A 75 13.16 -12.17 6.45
N GLY A 76 13.94 -11.16 6.06
CA GLY A 76 15.06 -11.30 5.13
C GLY A 76 14.60 -11.64 3.71
N GLU A 77 13.33 -11.34 3.36
CA GLU A 77 12.82 -11.58 2.00
C GLU A 77 13.33 -10.54 0.99
N LEU A 78 13.89 -9.42 1.48
CA LEU A 78 14.47 -8.36 0.65
C LEU A 78 15.94 -8.60 0.28
N ASP A 79 16.62 -9.49 1.00
CA ASP A 79 18.05 -9.82 0.81
C ASP A 79 18.24 -11.01 -0.18
N ASP A 80 17.22 -11.34 -0.96
CA ASP A 80 17.30 -12.41 -1.97
C ASP A 80 18.04 -11.88 -3.22
N ASP A 81 19.34 -12.18 -3.28
CA ASP A 81 20.26 -11.82 -4.38
C ASP A 81 19.87 -12.44 -5.73
N SER A 82 18.81 -13.25 -5.83
CA SER A 82 18.33 -13.81 -7.10
C SER A 82 17.79 -12.76 -8.11
N LEU A 83 17.70 -11.49 -7.69
CA LEU A 83 17.42 -10.34 -8.55
C LEU A 83 18.68 -9.56 -8.98
N GLU A 84 19.89 -9.98 -8.60
CA GLU A 84 21.11 -9.45 -9.20
C GLU A 84 21.06 -9.67 -10.72
N PRO A 85 21.21 -8.62 -11.54
CA PRO A 85 21.37 -8.81 -12.97
C PRO A 85 22.60 -9.68 -13.19
N LEU A 86 22.46 -10.78 -13.95
CA LEU A 86 23.50 -11.70 -14.43
C LEU A 86 24.76 -11.04 -15.05
N ALA A 87 24.81 -9.71 -15.13
CA ALA A 87 25.92 -8.91 -15.62
C ALA A 87 27.20 -9.04 -14.78
N GLU A 88 27.11 -9.38 -13.49
CA GLU A 88 28.30 -9.48 -12.63
C GLU A 88 28.99 -10.86 -12.71
N THR A 89 28.25 -11.91 -13.06
CA THR A 89 28.77 -13.29 -13.20
C THR A 89 29.56 -13.59 -14.49
N LEU A 90 29.66 -12.66 -15.43
CA LEU A 90 30.38 -12.87 -16.72
C LEU A 90 31.72 -12.12 -16.82
N GLY A 91 32.21 -11.53 -15.72
CA GLY A 91 33.45 -10.76 -15.67
C GLY A 91 34.55 -11.40 -14.84
N GLY A 92 35.10 -12.53 -15.28
CA GLY A 92 36.27 -13.19 -14.69
C GLY A 92 36.96 -14.15 -15.66
#